data_AF-A0A2J8U271-F1
#
_entry.id   AF-A0A2J8U271-F1
#
_cell.length_a   1.000
_cell.length_b   1.000
_cell.length_c   1.000
_cell.angle_alpha   90.00
_cell.angle_beta   90.00
_cell.angle_gamma   90.00
#
_symmetry.space_group_name_H-M   'P 1'
#
loop_
_entity.id
_entity.type
_entity.pdbx_description
1 polymer ?
#
loop_
_entity_poly.entity_id
_entity_poly.type
_entity_poly.pdbx_seq_one_letter_code
_entity_poly.pdbx_strand_id
1 'polypeptide(L)'
;MLISAEGEGLVLPKKIRVRSAVEQWLVNVEKSMFDVLKKFLSQGIEDWNCQMFSQWVLSHPGQVVLTVSQIMFYNDCVKSFVSSYSREKLEKVHAGLICHLEEVADLVVLDTRNSRTRAVLGALLTLYVHCRDIVINLLLKNIFNAEDFEWTRHLQYKWNEKQKLCYVSQGNASFTYGYEYLGCTSRLVITPLTDRCWLTLME
;
A
#
# COMPACT_ATOMS: atom_id res chain seq x y z
N MET A 1 11.87 19.11 -6.80
CA MET A 1 11.86 17.85 -6.03
C MET A 1 10.95 18.09 -4.86
N LEU A 2 10.01 17.18 -4.60
CA LEU A 2 9.25 17.15 -3.37
C LEU A 2 10.09 16.38 -2.35
N ILE A 3 10.18 16.87 -1.12
CA ILE A 3 10.95 16.23 -0.06
C ILE A 3 10.02 16.03 1.13
N SER A 4 9.91 14.79 1.60
CA SER A 4 9.12 14.47 2.79
C SER A 4 9.84 14.83 4.08
N ALA A 5 9.13 14.80 5.21
CA ALA A 5 9.72 15.05 6.52
C ALA A 5 10.83 14.05 6.88
N GLU A 6 10.74 12.82 6.38
CA GLU A 6 11.74 11.75 6.55
C GLU A 6 12.93 11.86 5.58
N GLY A 7 12.95 12.92 4.76
CA GLY A 7 14.02 13.16 3.79
C GLY A 7 13.95 12.25 2.56
N GLU A 8 12.79 11.66 2.26
CA GLU A 8 12.54 11.00 0.99
C GLU A 8 12.26 12.04 -0.10
N GLY A 9 12.91 11.89 -1.26
CA GLY A 9 12.82 12.85 -2.36
C GLY A 9 12.11 12.27 -3.57
N LEU A 10 11.02 12.90 -4.01
CA LEU A 10 10.40 12.62 -5.30
C LEU A 10 10.80 13.67 -6.34
N VAL A 11 11.43 13.21 -7.42
CA VAL A 11 11.81 14.08 -8.53
C VAL A 11 10.59 14.36 -9.41
N LEU A 12 10.26 15.64 -9.54
CA LEU A 12 9.20 16.08 -10.43
C LEU A 12 9.69 16.05 -11.90
N PRO A 13 8.90 15.52 -12.85
CA PRO A 13 9.29 15.37 -14.25
C PRO A 13 9.35 16.72 -14.97
N LYS A 14 8.60 17.72 -14.49
CA LYS A 14 8.56 19.07 -15.05
C LYS A 14 8.91 20.10 -13.98
N LYS A 15 9.74 21.08 -14.36
CA LYS A 15 10.02 22.25 -13.51
C LYS A 15 8.80 23.15 -13.49
N ILE A 16 8.33 23.50 -12.30
CA ILE A 16 7.18 24.40 -12.10
C ILE A 16 7.70 25.84 -12.08
N ARG A 17 7.07 26.72 -12.86
CA ARG A 17 7.46 28.14 -12.92
C ARG A 17 6.70 28.93 -11.86
N VAL A 18 7.43 29.52 -10.92
CA VAL A 18 6.87 30.38 -9.85
C VAL A 18 6.90 31.83 -10.32
N ARG A 19 5.95 32.22 -11.18
CA ARG A 19 5.85 33.59 -11.73
C ARG A 19 4.46 34.21 -11.62
N SER A 20 3.43 33.39 -11.41
CA SER A 20 2.02 33.80 -11.32
C SER A 20 1.59 34.01 -9.86
N ALA A 21 0.30 34.35 -9.66
CA ALA A 21 -0.33 34.35 -8.34
C ALA A 21 -0.13 33.00 -7.62
N VAL A 22 -0.10 33.05 -6.29
CA VAL A 22 0.29 31.93 -5.42
C VAL A 22 -0.57 30.70 -5.65
N GLU A 23 -1.88 30.92 -5.75
CA GLU A 23 -2.89 29.90 -5.99
C GLU A 23 -2.64 29.17 -7.31
N GLN A 24 -2.22 29.89 -8.36
CA GLN A 24 -2.04 29.31 -9.69
C GLN A 24 -0.84 28.38 -9.77
N TRP A 25 0.29 28.73 -9.17
CA TRP A 25 1.45 27.83 -9.20
C TRP A 25 1.34 26.71 -8.17
N LEU A 26 0.61 26.90 -7.06
CA LEU A 26 0.32 25.83 -6.10
C LEU A 26 -0.53 24.72 -6.72
N VAL A 27 -1.56 25.04 -7.49
CA VAL A 27 -2.36 24.04 -8.24
C VAL A 27 -1.47 23.22 -9.18
N ASN A 28 -0.45 23.84 -9.79
CA ASN A 28 0.51 23.12 -10.64
C ASN A 28 1.44 22.20 -9.83
N VAL A 29 1.78 22.57 -8.59
CA VAL A 29 2.53 21.71 -7.65
C VAL A 29 1.71 20.50 -7.27
N GLU A 30 0.47 20.71 -6.83
CA GLU A 30 -0.47 19.66 -6.47
C GLU A 30 -0.67 18.66 -7.62
N LYS A 31 -1.00 19.18 -8.81
CA LYS A 31 -1.16 18.32 -10.00
C LYS A 31 0.11 17.53 -10.32
N SER A 32 1.27 18.17 -10.27
CA SER A 32 2.55 17.50 -10.53
C SER A 32 2.86 16.42 -9.49
N MET A 33 2.49 16.63 -8.23
CA MET A 33 2.61 15.64 -7.17
C MET A 33 1.76 14.40 -7.46
N PHE A 34 0.49 14.60 -7.83
CA PHE A 34 -0.42 13.50 -8.15
C PHE A 34 0.05 12.70 -9.36
N ASP A 35 0.44 13.38 -10.44
CA ASP A 35 0.91 12.74 -11.67
C ASP A 35 2.18 11.90 -11.42
N VAL A 36 3.09 12.40 -10.58
CA VAL A 36 4.31 11.69 -10.22
C VAL A 36 4.03 10.45 -9.39
N LEU A 37 3.18 10.57 -8.37
CA LEU A 37 2.88 9.44 -7.52
C LEU A 37 2.10 8.35 -8.28
N LYS A 38 1.18 8.72 -9.19
CA LYS A 38 0.52 7.79 -10.11
C LYS A 38 1.52 7.03 -10.98
N LYS A 39 2.54 7.72 -11.50
CA LYS A 39 3.60 7.10 -12.30
C LYS A 39 4.39 6.10 -11.47
N PHE A 40 4.84 6.49 -10.28
CA PHE A 40 5.60 5.59 -9.40
C PHE A 40 4.77 4.39 -8.92
N LEU A 41 3.48 4.56 -8.64
CA LEU A 41 2.59 3.44 -8.30
C LEU A 41 2.43 2.48 -9.47
N SER A 42 2.24 3.00 -10.68
CA SER A 42 2.15 2.16 -11.88
C SER A 42 3.45 1.37 -12.10
N GLN A 43 4.60 2.05 -11.96
CA GLN A 43 5.91 1.42 -12.07
C GLN A 43 6.12 0.36 -10.97
N GLY A 44 5.79 0.66 -9.72
CA GLY A 44 5.94 -0.28 -8.61
C GLY A 44 5.10 -1.55 -8.79
N ILE A 45 3.90 -1.42 -9.40
CA ILE A 45 3.05 -2.57 -9.76
C ILE A 45 3.68 -3.40 -10.87
N GLU A 46 4.23 -2.76 -11.90
CA GLU A 46 4.90 -3.42 -13.03
C GLU A 46 6.17 -4.16 -12.57
N ASP A 47 6.96 -3.54 -11.70
CA ASP A 47 8.23 -4.06 -11.21
C ASP A 47 8.06 -5.17 -10.15
N TRP A 48 6.86 -5.35 -9.57
CA TRP A 48 6.59 -6.27 -8.44
C TRP A 48 7.02 -7.71 -8.72
N ASN A 49 6.77 -8.22 -9.93
CA ASN A 49 7.14 -9.60 -10.32
C ASN A 49 8.48 -9.67 -11.08
N CYS A 50 9.14 -8.54 -11.32
CA CYS A 50 10.38 -8.47 -12.09
C CYS A 50 11.64 -8.48 -11.21
N GLN A 51 11.49 -8.26 -9.90
CA GLN A 51 12.59 -8.16 -8.94
C GLN A 51 12.31 -9.04 -7.72
N MET A 52 13.36 -9.38 -6.97
CA MET A 52 13.17 -9.97 -5.64
C MET A 52 12.50 -8.96 -4.72
N PHE A 53 11.61 -9.42 -3.84
CA PHE A 53 10.81 -8.55 -2.97
C PHE A 53 11.68 -7.59 -2.14
N SER A 54 12.73 -8.10 -1.50
CA SER A 54 13.71 -7.28 -0.78
C SER A 54 14.36 -6.16 -1.63
N GLN A 55 14.71 -6.44 -2.89
CA GLN A 55 15.26 -5.44 -3.81
C GLN A 55 14.19 -4.44 -4.24
N TRP A 56 12.97 -4.92 -4.50
CA TRP A 56 11.84 -4.09 -4.90
C TRP A 56 11.47 -3.06 -3.81
N VAL A 57 11.49 -3.46 -2.54
CA VAL A 57 11.24 -2.58 -1.39
C VAL A 57 12.27 -1.45 -1.33
N LEU A 58 13.54 -1.73 -1.62
CA LEU A 58 14.62 -0.75 -1.55
C LEU A 58 14.71 0.16 -2.79
N SER A 59 14.14 -0.26 -3.93
CA SER A 59 14.20 0.47 -5.19
C SER A 59 13.08 1.50 -5.35
N HIS A 60 12.03 1.44 -4.52
CA HIS A 60 10.85 2.30 -4.61
C HIS A 60 10.69 3.24 -3.41
N PRO A 61 10.02 4.40 -3.58
CA PRO A 61 9.64 5.27 -2.47
C PRO A 61 8.74 4.54 -1.46
N GLY A 62 8.89 4.80 -0.17
CA GLY A 62 8.20 4.08 0.89
C GLY A 62 6.68 4.17 0.82
N GLN A 63 6.13 5.33 0.43
CA GLN A 63 4.68 5.45 0.22
C GLN A 63 4.18 4.56 -0.92
N VAL A 64 4.98 4.40 -1.98
CA VAL A 64 4.69 3.53 -3.13
C VAL A 64 4.76 2.08 -2.70
N VAL A 65 5.82 1.70 -1.98
CA VAL A 65 5.98 0.35 -1.40
C VAL A 65 4.75 -0.06 -0.61
N LEU A 66 4.33 0.77 0.36
CA LEU A 66 3.17 0.48 1.21
C LEU A 66 1.87 0.33 0.41
N THR A 67 1.63 1.24 -0.53
CA THR A 67 0.38 1.25 -1.30
C THR A 67 0.31 0.07 -2.27
N VAL A 68 1.42 -0.24 -2.97
CA VAL A 68 1.48 -1.38 -3.89
C VAL A 68 1.39 -2.69 -3.13
N SER A 69 2.04 -2.83 -1.97
CA SER A 69 1.87 -4.02 -1.11
C SER A 69 0.40 -4.26 -0.73
N GLN A 70 -0.38 -3.21 -0.42
CA GLN A 70 -1.81 -3.34 -0.15
C GLN A 70 -2.61 -3.76 -1.39
N ILE A 71 -2.26 -3.24 -2.58
CA ILE A 71 -2.88 -3.62 -3.85
C ILE A 71 -2.63 -5.10 -4.16
N MET A 72 -1.38 -5.55 -4.00
CA MET A 72 -1.00 -6.94 -4.28
C MET A 72 -1.66 -7.89 -3.28
N PHE A 73 -1.67 -7.54 -1.99
CA PHE A 73 -2.40 -8.29 -0.96
C PHE A 73 -3.89 -8.48 -1.30
N TYR A 74 -4.57 -7.40 -1.70
CA TYR A 74 -5.97 -7.48 -2.12
C TYR A 74 -6.13 -8.42 -3.33
N ASN A 75 -5.28 -8.28 -4.34
CA ASN A 75 -5.33 -9.10 -5.56
C ASN A 75 -5.12 -10.58 -5.24
N ASP A 76 -4.18 -10.92 -4.35
CA ASP A 76 -3.87 -12.30 -4.00
C ASP A 76 -5.01 -12.95 -3.20
N CYS A 77 -5.63 -12.21 -2.27
CA CYS A 77 -6.82 -12.67 -1.55
C CYS A 77 -8.00 -12.91 -2.50
N VAL A 78 -8.33 -11.95 -3.37
CA VAL A 78 -9.46 -12.09 -4.31
C VAL A 78 -9.21 -13.23 -5.31
N LYS A 79 -7.99 -13.39 -5.82
CA LYS A 79 -7.63 -14.54 -6.66
C LYS A 79 -7.80 -15.86 -5.92
N SER A 80 -7.51 -15.90 -4.62
CA SER A 80 -7.71 -17.11 -3.80
C SER A 80 -9.19 -17.47 -3.68
N PHE A 81 -10.06 -16.48 -3.47
CA PHE A 81 -11.51 -16.67 -3.32
C PHE A 81 -12.19 -17.23 -4.57
N VAL A 82 -11.73 -16.84 -5.76
CA VAL A 82 -12.31 -17.30 -7.03
C VAL A 82 -11.84 -18.73 -7.40
N SER A 83 -10.81 -19.26 -6.74
CA SER A 83 -10.31 -20.61 -7.04
C SER A 83 -11.21 -21.70 -6.47
N SER A 84 -11.32 -22.84 -7.17
CA SER A 84 -12.00 -24.04 -6.68
C SER A 84 -11.42 -24.60 -5.38
N TYR A 85 -10.17 -24.25 -5.05
CA TYR A 85 -9.46 -24.66 -3.83
C TYR A 85 -9.17 -23.44 -2.95
N SER A 86 -10.22 -22.68 -2.61
CA SER A 86 -10.07 -21.35 -2.00
C SER A 86 -9.29 -21.36 -0.69
N ARG A 87 -9.52 -22.37 0.17
CA ARG A 87 -8.77 -22.53 1.43
C ARG A 87 -7.27 -22.69 1.18
N GLU A 88 -6.89 -23.67 0.38
CA GLU A 88 -5.46 -23.96 0.11
C GLU A 88 -4.76 -22.77 -0.55
N LYS A 89 -5.47 -22.04 -1.41
CA LYS A 89 -4.95 -20.82 -2.03
C LYS A 89 -4.77 -19.70 -1.01
N LEU A 90 -5.71 -19.51 -0.10
CA LEU A 90 -5.61 -18.52 0.96
C LEU A 90 -4.51 -18.88 1.99
N GLU A 91 -4.30 -20.16 2.27
CA GLU A 91 -3.16 -20.65 3.06
C GLU A 91 -1.81 -20.35 2.38
N LYS A 92 -1.74 -20.43 1.04
CA LYS A 92 -0.56 -19.99 0.29
C LYS A 92 -0.33 -18.48 0.38
N VAL A 93 -1.39 -17.68 0.35
CA VAL A 93 -1.29 -16.22 0.61
C VAL A 93 -0.72 -15.98 2.01
N HIS A 94 -1.26 -16.67 3.02
CA HIS A 94 -0.75 -16.59 4.39
C HIS A 94 0.74 -16.93 4.50
N ALA A 95 1.17 -18.04 3.87
CA ALA A 95 2.58 -18.43 3.84
C ALA A 95 3.47 -17.36 3.17
N GLY A 96 3.02 -16.79 2.04
CA GLY A 96 3.72 -15.70 1.36
C GLY A 96 3.86 -14.44 2.23
N LEU A 97 2.82 -14.09 3.00
CA LEU A 97 2.89 -12.96 3.95
C LEU A 97 3.92 -13.21 5.06
N ILE A 98 4.05 -14.45 5.54
CA ILE A 98 5.09 -14.82 6.51
C ILE A 98 6.48 -14.68 5.89
N CYS A 99 6.70 -15.20 4.68
CA CYS A 99 7.98 -15.05 3.99
C CYS A 99 8.36 -13.57 3.79
N HIS A 100 7.41 -12.73 3.37
CA HIS A 100 7.66 -11.28 3.25
C HIS A 100 7.96 -10.63 4.62
N LEU A 101 7.29 -11.04 5.70
CA LEU A 101 7.61 -10.56 7.04
C LEU A 101 9.04 -10.92 7.48
N GLU A 102 9.47 -12.14 7.19
CA GLU A 102 10.83 -12.61 7.46
C GLU A 102 11.86 -11.82 6.65
N GLU A 103 11.64 -11.63 5.34
CA GLU A 103 12.50 -10.82 4.48
C GLU A 103 12.61 -9.37 4.98
N VAL A 104 11.50 -8.74 5.37
CA VAL A 104 11.51 -7.37 5.94
C VAL A 104 12.25 -7.35 7.27
N ALA A 105 12.07 -8.34 8.14
CA ALA A 105 12.76 -8.42 9.41
C ALA A 105 14.29 -8.53 9.22
N ASP A 106 14.74 -9.36 8.28
CA ASP A 106 16.15 -9.49 7.92
C ASP A 106 16.71 -8.17 7.39
N LEU A 107 15.97 -7.47 6.52
CA LEU A 107 16.37 -6.14 6.02
C LEU A 107 16.50 -5.11 7.16
N VAL A 108 15.63 -5.13 8.17
CA VAL A 108 15.71 -4.23 9.32
C VAL A 108 16.98 -4.47 10.12
N VAL A 109 17.38 -5.73 10.29
CA VAL A 109 18.60 -6.10 11.02
C VAL A 109 19.86 -5.70 10.24
N LEU A 110 19.85 -5.85 8.91
CA LEU A 110 21.01 -5.58 8.05
C LEU A 110 21.19 -4.09 7.73
N ASP A 111 20.11 -3.34 7.44
CA ASP A 111 20.17 -1.95 6.98
C ASP A 111 19.81 -0.93 8.08
N THR A 112 20.54 -0.98 9.19
CA THR A 112 20.29 -0.13 10.36
C THR A 112 20.79 1.31 10.22
N ARG A 113 21.52 1.65 9.15
CA ARG A 113 22.22 2.93 8.99
C ARG A 113 21.38 4.02 8.33
N ASN A 114 20.41 3.67 7.48
CA ASN A 114 19.55 4.64 6.81
C ASN A 114 18.24 4.84 7.58
N SER A 115 18.08 6.01 8.21
CA SER A 115 16.85 6.36 8.95
C SER A 115 15.59 6.28 8.09
N ARG A 116 15.69 6.62 6.79
CA ARG A 116 14.58 6.50 5.84
C ARG A 116 14.20 5.04 5.64
N THR A 117 15.15 4.17 5.30
CA THR A 117 14.87 2.75 5.09
C THR A 117 14.21 2.14 6.32
N ARG A 118 14.70 2.48 7.52
CA ARG A 118 14.10 2.01 8.79
C ARG A 118 12.65 2.43 8.96
N ALA A 119 12.29 3.67 8.59
CA ALA A 119 10.91 4.13 8.63
C ALA A 119 10.02 3.32 7.67
N VAL A 120 10.49 3.09 6.44
CA VAL A 120 9.79 2.27 5.44
C VAL A 120 9.57 0.86 5.93
N LEU A 121 10.64 0.19 6.37
CA LEU A 121 10.57 -1.20 6.81
C LEU A 121 9.70 -1.34 8.07
N GLY A 122 9.76 -0.40 9.02
CA GLY A 122 8.90 -0.42 10.21
C GLY A 122 7.42 -0.25 9.88
N ALA A 123 7.08 0.66 8.95
CA ALA A 123 5.72 0.83 8.46
C ALA A 123 5.24 -0.40 7.68
N LEU A 124 6.11 -1.01 6.88
CA LEU A 124 5.83 -2.20 6.08
C LEU A 124 5.60 -3.44 6.96
N LEU A 125 6.40 -3.61 8.02
CA LEU A 125 6.23 -4.67 9.00
C LEU A 125 4.87 -4.56 9.69
N THR A 126 4.50 -3.35 10.13
CA THR A 126 3.20 -3.08 10.74
C THR A 126 2.04 -3.43 9.80
N LEU A 127 2.18 -3.07 8.52
CA LEU A 127 1.20 -3.40 7.49
C LEU A 127 1.06 -4.92 7.29
N TYR A 128 2.17 -5.65 7.12
CA TYR A 128 2.11 -7.09 6.86
C TYR A 128 1.62 -7.90 8.05
N VAL A 129 1.94 -7.48 9.29
CA VAL A 129 1.35 -8.12 10.49
C VAL A 129 -0.17 -8.01 10.44
N HIS A 130 -0.70 -6.83 10.13
CA HIS A 130 -2.15 -6.64 9.98
C HIS A 130 -2.73 -7.49 8.83
N CYS A 131 -2.11 -7.52 7.66
CA CYS A 131 -2.56 -8.35 6.53
C CYS A 131 -2.57 -9.85 6.89
N ARG A 132 -1.53 -10.33 7.59
CA ARG A 132 -1.44 -11.72 8.06
C ARG A 132 -2.56 -12.05 9.04
N ASP A 133 -2.85 -11.15 9.97
CA ASP A 133 -3.92 -11.34 10.95
C ASP A 133 -5.32 -11.37 10.29
N ILE A 134 -5.55 -10.56 9.24
CA ILE A 134 -6.77 -10.63 8.43
C ILE A 134 -6.90 -12.03 7.82
N VAL A 135 -5.85 -12.53 7.15
CA VAL A 135 -5.90 -13.84 6.48
C VAL A 135 -6.12 -14.98 7.48
N ILE A 136 -5.47 -14.95 8.64
CA ILE A 136 -5.73 -15.90 9.72
C ILE A 136 -7.19 -15.87 10.13
N ASN A 137 -7.77 -14.68 10.33
CA ASN A 137 -9.16 -14.55 10.73
C ASN A 137 -10.12 -15.14 9.69
N LEU A 138 -9.90 -14.86 8.41
CA LEU A 138 -10.68 -15.41 7.30
C LEU A 138 -10.60 -16.94 7.24
N LEU A 139 -9.39 -17.50 7.42
CA LEU A 139 -9.18 -18.95 7.46
C LEU A 139 -9.90 -19.62 8.63
N LEU A 140 -9.84 -19.01 9.83
CA LEU A 140 -10.51 -19.52 11.03
C LEU A 140 -12.04 -19.47 10.89
N LYS A 141 -12.57 -18.42 10.26
CA LYS A 141 -14.01 -18.24 10.02
C LYS A 141 -14.52 -18.93 8.75
N ASN A 142 -13.65 -19.55 7.96
CA ASN A 142 -13.96 -20.19 6.68
C ASN A 142 -14.57 -19.24 5.64
N ILE A 143 -14.03 -18.02 5.54
CA ILE A 143 -14.54 -16.97 4.67
C ILE A 143 -13.71 -16.92 3.40
N PHE A 144 -14.36 -17.20 2.27
CA PHE A 144 -13.71 -17.27 0.95
C PHE A 144 -14.52 -16.52 -0.12
N ASN A 145 -15.36 -15.58 0.28
CA ASN A 145 -16.18 -14.78 -0.62
C ASN A 145 -15.70 -13.32 -0.59
N ALA A 146 -15.47 -12.72 -1.76
CA ALA A 146 -15.07 -11.32 -1.89
C ALA A 146 -16.16 -10.32 -1.49
N GLU A 147 -17.41 -10.76 -1.36
CA GLU A 147 -18.55 -9.94 -0.94
C GLU A 147 -18.86 -10.08 0.56
N ASP A 148 -18.17 -10.98 1.27
CA ASP A 148 -18.42 -11.20 2.70
C ASP A 148 -18.03 -9.97 3.53
N PHE A 149 -18.90 -9.58 4.46
CA PHE A 149 -18.67 -8.42 5.32
C PHE A 149 -17.37 -8.51 6.12
N GLU A 150 -16.97 -9.69 6.57
CA GLU A 150 -15.71 -9.85 7.32
C GLU A 150 -14.47 -9.58 6.45
N TRP A 151 -14.61 -9.66 5.13
CA TRP A 151 -13.57 -9.20 4.19
C TRP A 151 -13.77 -7.74 3.79
N THR A 152 -14.99 -7.31 3.48
CA THR A 152 -15.26 -5.94 3.02
C THR A 152 -15.13 -4.88 4.11
N ARG A 153 -15.18 -5.28 5.39
CA ARG A 153 -14.92 -4.40 6.54
C ARG A 153 -13.50 -3.82 6.59
N HIS A 154 -12.55 -4.44 5.90
CA HIS A 154 -11.16 -3.97 5.85
C HIS A 154 -10.95 -3.04 4.65
N LEU A 155 -9.95 -2.15 4.74
CA LEU A 155 -9.59 -1.28 3.62
C LEU A 155 -9.04 -2.09 2.44
N GLN A 156 -9.68 -1.97 1.28
CA GLN A 156 -9.34 -2.67 0.06
C GLN A 156 -8.75 -1.71 -0.96
N TYR A 157 -7.51 -1.96 -1.38
CA TYR A 157 -6.80 -1.15 -2.37
C TYR A 157 -6.93 -1.82 -3.73
N LYS A 158 -7.82 -1.31 -4.57
CA LYS A 158 -8.18 -1.89 -5.88
C LYS A 158 -7.50 -1.11 -6.99
N TRP A 159 -6.61 -1.76 -7.73
CA TRP A 159 -5.97 -1.13 -8.87
C TRP A 159 -6.76 -1.36 -10.17
N ASN A 160 -7.05 -0.28 -10.89
CA ASN A 160 -7.69 -0.32 -12.20
C ASN A 160 -6.63 -0.13 -13.29
N GLU A 161 -6.31 -1.21 -14.01
CA GLU A 161 -5.29 -1.19 -15.06
C GLU A 161 -5.61 -0.27 -16.24
N LYS A 162 -6.90 -0.10 -16.58
CA LYS A 162 -7.31 0.73 -17.72
C LYS A 162 -7.14 2.21 -17.42
N GLN A 163 -7.49 2.61 -16.21
CA GLN A 163 -7.42 4.02 -15.78
C GLN A 163 -6.09 4.36 -15.11
N LYS A 164 -5.29 3.35 -14.74
CA LYS A 164 -4.08 3.50 -13.91
C LYS A 164 -4.36 4.28 -12.63
N LEU A 165 -5.48 3.91 -11.99
CA LEU A 165 -5.96 4.51 -10.74
C LEU A 165 -6.17 3.44 -9.67
N CYS A 166 -5.89 3.79 -8.43
CA CYS A 166 -6.15 3.03 -7.23
C CYS A 166 -7.43 3.55 -6.59
N TYR A 167 -8.34 2.63 -6.27
CA TYR A 167 -9.56 2.89 -5.51
C TYR A 167 -9.42 2.27 -4.13
N VAL A 168 -9.68 3.04 -3.08
CA VAL A 168 -9.75 2.56 -1.72
C VAL A 168 -11.21 2.34 -1.37
N SER A 169 -11.58 1.10 -1.05
CA SER A 169 -12.95 0.72 -0.71
C SER A 169 -13.02 0.12 0.69
N GLN A 170 -14.11 0.37 1.40
CA GLN A 170 -14.40 -0.24 2.69
C GLN A 170 -15.92 -0.32 2.88
N GLY A 171 -16.44 -1.50 3.17
CA GLY A 171 -17.88 -1.76 3.17
C GLY A 171 -18.50 -1.35 1.83
N ASN A 172 -19.44 -0.38 1.90
CA ASN A 172 -20.13 0.16 0.73
C ASN A 172 -19.50 1.44 0.17
N ALA A 173 -18.50 2.01 0.86
CA ALA A 173 -17.84 3.24 0.45
C ALA A 173 -16.64 2.95 -0.46
N SER A 174 -16.43 3.81 -1.46
CA SER A 174 -15.29 3.69 -2.38
C SER A 174 -14.86 5.07 -2.86
N PHE A 175 -13.55 5.33 -2.80
CA PHE A 175 -12.95 6.60 -3.18
C PHE A 175 -11.70 6.37 -4.03
N THR A 176 -11.39 7.32 -4.91
CA THR A 176 -10.09 7.33 -5.58
C THR A 176 -9.02 7.64 -4.53
N TYR A 177 -7.90 6.91 -4.53
CA TYR A 177 -6.74 7.22 -3.70
C TYR A 177 -6.32 8.68 -3.90
N GLY A 178 -5.99 9.40 -2.82
CA GLY A 178 -5.79 10.86 -2.88
C GLY A 178 -4.54 11.28 -3.68
N TYR A 179 -3.55 10.40 -3.82
CA TYR A 179 -2.26 10.68 -4.47
C TYR A 179 -1.46 11.85 -3.90
N GLU A 180 -1.80 12.34 -2.71
CA GLU A 180 -0.98 13.29 -1.97
C GLU A 180 0.32 12.63 -1.52
N TYR A 181 1.45 13.29 -1.78
CA TYR A 181 2.73 12.79 -1.34
C TYR A 181 2.99 13.20 0.11
N LEU A 182 3.01 12.20 0.99
CA LEU A 182 3.24 12.34 2.42
C LEU A 182 4.62 11.83 2.84
N GLY A 183 5.31 11.10 1.95
CA GLY A 183 6.50 10.33 2.30
C GLY A 183 6.15 9.06 3.05
N CYS A 184 7.14 8.49 3.74
CA CYS A 184 6.94 7.27 4.51
C CYS A 184 6.74 7.59 5.99
N THR A 185 5.53 7.99 6.33
CA THR A 185 5.12 8.24 7.70
C THR A 185 5.07 6.93 8.50
N SER A 186 5.52 6.98 9.76
CA SER A 186 5.39 5.85 10.67
C SER A 186 3.92 5.45 10.84
N ARG A 187 3.66 4.15 10.83
CA ARG A 187 2.31 3.61 11.03
C ARG A 187 2.16 3.11 12.46
N LEU A 188 1.03 3.44 13.06
CA LEU A 188 0.59 2.82 14.30
C LEU A 188 0.07 1.42 14.02
N VAL A 189 0.19 0.55 15.01
CA VAL A 189 -0.36 -0.81 14.94
C VAL A 189 -1.87 -0.73 14.72
N ILE A 190 -2.35 -1.43 13.70
CA ILE A 190 -3.77 -1.47 13.36
C ILE A 190 -4.43 -2.50 14.28
N THR A 191 -5.44 -2.04 15.02
CA THR A 191 -6.19 -2.87 15.97
C THR A 191 -7.64 -3.03 15.52
N PRO A 192 -8.40 -4.01 16.05
CA PRO A 192 -9.84 -4.09 15.82
C PRO A 192 -10.63 -2.85 16.23
N LEU A 193 -10.08 -1.99 17.11
CA LEU A 193 -10.67 -0.69 17.41
C LEU A 193 -10.42 0.30 16.27
N THR A 194 -9.19 0.36 15.75
CA THR A 194 -8.82 1.19 14.61
C THR A 194 -9.66 0.87 13.36
N ASP A 195 -9.84 -0.42 13.05
CA ASP A 195 -10.68 -0.87 11.94
C ASP A 195 -12.14 -0.38 12.07
N ARG A 196 -12.70 -0.46 13.29
CA ARG A 196 -14.06 0.04 13.58
C ARG A 196 -14.15 1.55 13.43
N CYS A 197 -13.15 2.29 13.89
CA CYS A 197 -13.11 3.74 13.70
C CYS A 197 -13.08 4.10 12.20
N TRP A 198 -12.32 3.37 11.37
CA TRP A 198 -12.33 3.60 9.92
C TRP A 198 -13.69 3.30 9.30
N LEU A 199 -14.34 2.20 9.67
CA LEU A 199 -15.70 1.90 9.17
C LEU A 199 -16.67 3.04 9.47
N THR A 200 -16.70 3.52 10.71
CA THR A 200 -17.61 4.61 11.11
C THR A 200 -17.28 5.94 10.44
N LEU A 201 -16.02 6.19 10.06
CA LEU A 201 -15.63 7.41 9.32
C LEU A 201 -15.96 7.34 7.83
N MET A 202 -16.17 6.14 7.29
CA MET A 202 -16.42 5.89 5.87
C MET A 202 -17.91 5.71 5.55
N GLU A 203 -18.74 5.47 6.57
CA GLU A 203 -20.22 5.52 6.54
C GLU A 203 -20.74 6.96 6.54
#